data_AF-A0A354XWR2-F1
#
_entry.id   AF-A0A354XWR2-F1
#
_cell.length_a   1.000
_cell.length_b   1.000
_cell.length_c   1.000
_cell.angle_alpha   90.00
_cell.angle_beta   90.00
_cell.angle_gamma   90.00
#
_symmetry.space_group_name_H-M   'P 1'
#
loop_
_entity.id
_entity.type
_entity.pdbx_description
1 polymer ?
#
loop_
_entity_poly.entity_id
_entity_poly.type
_entity_poly.pdbx_seq_one_letter_code
_entity_poly.pdbx_strand_id
1 'polypeptide(L)'
;MNSNDIRKLVEKFYEGKTSLEEERTLADFLLRDNVPDEFFPDSKLFYALNTHSMEVPNESIQAIESLIDSFKEEQPSDKKIKMSHAKYWAIGVAASFALILGVRQFQKSQQAESTLFTDTYKNPDDAYRATVEALQLFSDNFSKGTESVEKANMHLEKAQEIINQSLKQGIEK
;
A
#
# COMPACT_ATOMS: atom_id res chain seq x y z
N MET A 1 30.17 9.36 13.21
CA MET A 1 28.80 9.24 12.67
C MET A 1 28.05 8.28 13.57
N ASN A 2 26.82 8.58 13.99
CA ASN A 2 26.05 7.65 14.84
C ASN A 2 25.36 6.61 13.96
N SER A 3 25.12 5.39 14.48
CA SER A 3 24.47 4.31 13.71
C SER A 3 23.06 4.69 13.21
N ASN A 4 22.36 5.59 13.91
CA ASN A 4 21.06 6.10 13.49
C ASN A 4 21.13 7.04 12.27
N ASP A 5 22.24 7.75 12.10
CA ASP A 5 22.46 8.64 10.96
C ASP A 5 22.71 7.82 9.69
N ILE A 6 23.46 6.71 9.82
CA ILE A 6 23.68 5.75 8.73
C ILE A 6 22.38 5.07 8.31
N ARG A 7 21.54 4.65 9.27
CA ARG A 7 20.24 4.03 8.96
C ARG A 7 19.35 4.93 8.10
N LYS A 8 19.25 6.21 8.47
CA LYS A 8 18.50 7.19 7.68
C LYS A 8 19.11 7.41 6.29
N LEU A 9 20.43 7.32 6.18
CA LEU A 9 21.14 7.48 4.91
C LEU A 9 20.91 6.30 3.98
N VAL A 10 20.88 5.08 4.51
CA VAL A 10 20.51 3.85 3.79
C VAL A 10 19.06 3.93 3.29
N GLU A 11 18.13 4.34 4.15
CA GLU A 11 16.73 4.52 3.76
C GLU A 11 16.59 5.54 2.63
N LYS A 12 17.27 6.70 2.76
CA LYS A 12 17.30 7.75 1.73
C LYS A 12 17.93 7.29 0.42
N PHE A 13 18.91 6.38 0.48
CA PHE A 13 19.56 5.77 -0.69
C PHE A 13 18.57 4.88 -1.45
N TYR A 14 17.84 4.01 -0.74
CA TYR A 14 16.80 3.18 -1.36
C TYR A 14 15.63 4.01 -1.91
N GLU A 15 15.34 5.17 -1.33
CA GLU A 15 14.38 6.13 -1.87
C GLU A 15 14.91 6.94 -3.07
N GLY A 16 16.19 6.83 -3.42
CA GLY A 16 16.82 7.58 -4.51
C GLY A 16 16.94 9.08 -4.25
N LYS A 17 17.02 9.49 -2.98
CA LYS A 17 17.06 10.91 -2.57
C LYS A 17 18.43 11.37 -2.08
N THR A 18 19.44 10.50 -2.09
CA THR A 18 20.80 10.81 -1.63
C THR A 18 21.52 11.79 -2.54
N SER A 19 22.41 12.58 -1.94
CA SER A 19 23.37 13.42 -2.66
C SER A 19 24.71 12.70 -2.81
N LEU A 20 25.54 13.17 -3.74
CA LEU A 20 26.84 12.56 -4.07
C LEU A 20 27.79 12.51 -2.85
N GLU A 21 27.76 13.52 -1.98
CA GLU A 21 28.56 13.55 -0.73
C GLU A 21 28.04 12.55 0.31
N GLU A 22 26.72 12.37 0.39
CA GLU A 22 26.07 11.39 1.27
C GLU A 22 26.39 9.96 0.81
N GLU A 23 26.35 9.69 -0.49
CA GLU A 23 26.69 8.38 -1.06
C GLU A 23 28.16 8.01 -0.85
N ARG A 24 29.09 8.96 -0.97
CA ARG A 24 30.50 8.72 -0.62
C ARG A 24 30.64 8.33 0.84
N THR A 25 29.98 9.06 1.74
CA THR A 25 30.01 8.76 3.18
C THR A 25 29.40 7.39 3.49
N LEU A 26 28.34 7.02 2.77
CA LEU A 26 27.67 5.72 2.89
C LEU A 26 28.55 4.58 2.37
N ALA A 27 29.19 4.76 1.21
CA ALA A 27 30.14 3.81 0.63
C ALA A 27 31.37 3.63 1.54
N ASP A 28 31.93 4.72 2.06
CA ASP A 28 33.05 4.69 3.00
C ASP A 28 32.72 3.96 4.31
N PHE A 29 31.45 3.93 4.72
CA PHE A 29 31.00 3.20 5.90
C PHE A 29 30.74 1.72 5.59
N LEU A 30 30.03 1.43 4.50
CA LEU A 30 29.56 0.09 4.14
C LEU A 30 30.64 -0.80 3.48
N LEU A 31 31.69 -0.21 2.92
CA LEU A 31 32.82 -0.94 2.32
C LEU A 31 33.95 -1.25 3.33
N ARG A 32 33.78 -0.90 4.61
CA ARG A 32 34.75 -1.26 5.66
C ARG A 32 34.60 -2.73 6.04
N ASP A 33 35.70 -3.34 6.51
CA ASP A 33 35.70 -4.73 6.97
C ASP A 33 34.90 -4.98 8.26
N ASN A 34 34.55 -3.93 9.02
CA ASN A 34 33.87 -4.03 10.32
C ASN A 34 32.56 -3.24 10.32
N VAL A 35 31.57 -3.74 9.58
CA VAL A 35 30.21 -3.20 9.51
C VAL A 35 29.32 -3.93 10.52
N PRO A 36 28.49 -3.22 11.32
CA PRO A 36 27.54 -3.85 12.22
C PRO A 36 26.59 -4.81 11.49
N ASP A 37 26.21 -5.92 12.12
CA ASP A 37 25.38 -6.99 11.52
C ASP A 37 24.09 -6.48 10.85
N GLU A 38 23.51 -5.39 11.37
CA GLU A 38 22.31 -4.74 10.82
C GLU A 38 22.48 -4.27 9.36
N PHE A 39 23.70 -3.90 8.96
CA PHE A 39 24.01 -3.34 7.63
C PHE A 39 24.77 -4.32 6.73
N PHE A 40 24.89 -5.58 7.13
CA PHE A 40 25.56 -6.62 6.32
C PHE A 40 24.91 -6.82 4.92
N PRO A 41 23.56 -6.80 4.78
CA PRO A 41 22.92 -6.87 3.47
C PRO A 41 23.29 -5.68 2.58
N ASP A 42 23.32 -4.47 3.15
CA ASP A 42 23.65 -3.24 2.44
C ASP A 42 25.13 -3.22 2.04
N SER A 43 26.03 -3.64 2.93
CA SER A 43 27.46 -3.79 2.63
C SER A 43 27.70 -4.73 1.45
N LYS A 44 27.02 -5.89 1.43
CA LYS A 44 27.11 -6.84 0.31
C LYS A 44 26.62 -6.24 -1.00
N LEU A 45 25.54 -5.47 -0.97
CA LEU A 45 25.01 -4.76 -2.14
C LEU A 45 26.03 -3.73 -2.66
N PHE A 46 26.54 -2.87 -1.79
CA PHE A 46 27.54 -1.86 -2.14
C PHE A 46 28.82 -2.49 -2.68
N TYR A 47 29.27 -3.61 -2.10
CA TYR A 47 30.40 -4.36 -2.61
C TYR A 47 30.13 -4.91 -4.02
N ALA A 48 28.96 -5.48 -4.28
CA ALA A 48 28.59 -5.97 -5.61
C ALA A 48 28.55 -4.83 -6.66
N LEU A 49 28.04 -3.66 -6.28
CA LEU A 49 27.97 -2.48 -7.15
C LEU A 49 29.34 -1.86 -7.45
N ASN A 50 30.28 -1.89 -6.50
CA ASN A 50 31.60 -1.28 -6.66
C ASN A 50 32.67 -2.25 -7.23
N THR A 51 32.45 -3.57 -7.16
CA THR A 51 33.41 -4.56 -7.67
C THR A 51 33.36 -4.76 -9.17
N HIS A 52 32.18 -4.56 -9.77
CA HIS A 52 31.98 -4.74 -11.20
C HIS A 52 31.67 -3.39 -11.83
N SER A 53 32.71 -2.58 -12.06
CA SER A 53 32.61 -1.45 -12.97
C SER A 53 32.38 -2.00 -14.38
N MET A 54 31.11 -2.21 -14.73
CA MET A 54 30.73 -2.60 -16.07
C MET A 54 30.77 -1.34 -16.94
N GLU A 55 31.69 -1.31 -17.91
CA GLU A 55 31.64 -0.29 -18.96
C GLU A 55 30.32 -0.46 -19.71
N VAL A 56 29.42 0.51 -19.54
CA VAL A 56 28.15 0.53 -20.26
C VAL A 56 28.47 0.85 -21.73
N PRO A 57 28.13 -0.03 -22.69
CA PRO A 57 28.37 0.24 -24.10
C PRO A 57 27.57 1.47 -24.55
N ASN A 58 28.18 2.35 -25.35
CA ASN A 58 27.51 3.55 -25.90
C ASN A 58 26.21 3.23 -26.64
N GLU A 59 26.11 2.04 -27.24
CA GLU A 59 24.89 1.56 -27.91
C GLU A 59 23.71 1.42 -26.93
N SER A 60 23.95 0.96 -25.70
CA SER A 60 22.92 0.85 -24.66
C SER A 60 22.42 2.22 -24.21
N ILE A 61 23.30 3.22 -24.18
CA ILE A 61 22.93 4.61 -23.84
C ILE A 61 22.02 5.18 -24.93
N GLN A 62 22.39 5.04 -26.21
CA GLN A 62 21.58 5.50 -27.34
C GLN A 62 20.21 4.80 -27.41
N ALA A 63 20.17 3.50 -27.10
CA ALA A 63 18.91 2.76 -27.01
C ALA A 63 17.98 3.33 -25.92
N ILE A 64 18.53 3.68 -24.75
CA ILE A 64 17.76 4.31 -23.67
C ILE A 64 17.30 5.71 -24.06
N GLU A 65 18.16 6.51 -24.68
CA GLU A 65 17.82 7.86 -25.16
C GLU A 65 16.67 7.82 -26.17
N SER A 66 16.73 6.92 -27.16
CA SER A 66 15.64 6.74 -28.14
C SER A 66 14.33 6.28 -27.50
N LEU A 67 14.40 5.44 -26.45
CA LEU A 67 13.23 5.04 -25.68
C LEU A 67 12.61 6.25 -24.95
N ILE A 68 13.42 7.07 -24.28
CA ILE A 68 12.97 8.28 -23.59
C ILE A 68 12.29 9.25 -24.56
N ASP A 69 12.86 9.44 -25.74
CA ASP A 69 12.28 10.31 -26.77
C ASP A 69 10.94 9.77 -27.30
N SER A 70 10.80 8.44 -27.46
CA SER A 70 9.53 7.83 -27.83
C SER A 70 8.42 8.01 -26.79
N PHE A 71 8.76 7.98 -25.49
CA PHE A 71 7.80 8.27 -24.41
C PHE A 71 7.44 9.77 -24.33
N LYS A 72 8.30 10.65 -24.82
CA LYS A 72 8.05 12.09 -24.90
C LYS A 72 7.08 12.45 -26.05
N GLU A 73 7.04 11.62 -27.09
CA GLU A 73 6.13 11.77 -28.23
C GLU A 73 4.67 11.43 -27.89
N GLU A 74 4.41 10.70 -26.80
CA GLU A 74 3.06 10.41 -26.30
C GLU A 74 2.46 11.50 -25.41
N GLN A 75 3.16 12.61 -25.15
CA GLN A 75 2.43 13.81 -24.77
C GLN A 75 1.76 14.35 -26.02
N PRO A 76 0.41 14.37 -26.12
CA PRO A 76 -0.24 15.05 -27.21
C PRO A 76 0.29 16.47 -27.18
N SER A 77 1.07 16.83 -28.21
CA SER A 77 1.48 18.21 -28.39
C SER A 77 0.27 19.08 -28.09
N ASP A 78 0.44 20.12 -27.27
CA ASP A 78 -0.54 21.20 -27.10
C ASP A 78 -0.69 21.97 -28.43
N LYS A 79 -0.93 21.26 -29.53
CA LYS A 79 -1.41 21.76 -30.78
C LYS A 79 -2.81 22.22 -30.48
N LYS A 80 -2.90 23.44 -29.92
CA LYS A 80 -4.12 24.20 -29.74
C LYS A 80 -4.86 24.10 -31.06
N ILE A 81 -5.87 23.24 -31.10
CA ILE A 81 -6.68 23.07 -32.29
C ILE A 81 -7.27 24.45 -32.51
N LYS A 82 -6.83 25.15 -33.56
CA LYS A 82 -7.39 26.43 -33.97
C LYS A 82 -8.79 26.15 -34.52
N MET A 83 -9.72 25.81 -33.63
CA MET A 83 -11.12 25.69 -33.96
C MET A 83 -11.63 27.10 -34.19
N SER A 84 -12.26 27.32 -35.35
CA SER A 84 -12.86 28.61 -35.67
C SER A 84 -13.89 28.99 -34.60
N HIS A 85 -14.01 30.29 -34.29
CA HIS A 85 -14.98 30.80 -33.32
C HIS A 85 -16.42 30.32 -33.58
N ALA A 86 -16.77 30.06 -34.84
CA ALA A 86 -18.06 29.47 -35.22
C ALA A 86 -18.32 28.09 -34.57
N LYS A 87 -17.28 27.24 -34.45
CA LYS A 87 -17.41 25.91 -33.82
C LYS A 87 -17.59 26.02 -32.31
N TYR A 88 -16.87 26.94 -31.66
CA TYR A 88 -17.04 27.20 -30.23
C TYR A 88 -18.44 27.74 -29.90
N TRP A 89 -18.99 28.63 -30.75
CA TRP A 89 -20.35 29.12 -30.58
C TRP A 89 -21.40 28.01 -30.78
N ALA A 90 -21.22 27.14 -31.78
CA ALA A 90 -22.09 25.99 -32.00
C ALA A 90 -22.07 24.99 -30.84
N ILE A 91 -20.89 24.73 -30.24
CA ILE A 91 -20.76 23.88 -29.04
C ILE A 91 -21.49 24.50 -27.85
N GLY A 92 -21.39 25.82 -27.67
CA GLY A 92 -22.12 26.52 -26.60
C GLY A 92 -23.63 26.39 -26.74
N VAL A 93 -24.16 26.54 -27.97
CA VAL A 93 -25.59 26.35 -28.26
C VAL A 93 -26.01 24.90 -28.01
N ALA A 94 -25.23 23.92 -28.50
CA ALA A 94 -25.51 22.50 -28.29
C ALA A 94 -25.49 22.12 -26.79
N ALA A 95 -24.54 22.63 -26.02
CA ALA A 95 -24.45 22.39 -24.58
C ALA A 95 -25.68 22.94 -23.83
N SER A 96 -26.20 24.11 -24.22
CA SER A 96 -27.42 24.66 -23.65
C SER A 96 -28.63 23.75 -23.88
N PHE A 97 -28.80 23.24 -25.10
CA PHE A 97 -29.86 22.27 -25.40
C PHE A 97 -29.66 20.95 -24.64
N ALA A 98 -28.43 20.45 -24.53
CA ALA A 98 -28.12 19.24 -23.77
C ALA A 98 -28.43 19.40 -22.27
N LEU A 99 -28.18 20.57 -21.68
CA LEU A 99 -28.55 20.85 -20.29
C LEU A 99 -30.07 20.85 -20.09
N ILE A 100 -30.82 21.48 -21.00
CA ILE A 100 -32.30 21.51 -20.92
C ILE A 100 -32.87 20.09 -21.03
N LEU A 101 -32.38 19.29 -21.98
CA LEU A 101 -32.79 17.90 -22.15
C LEU A 101 -32.35 17.02 -20.97
N GLY A 102 -31.15 17.25 -20.45
CA GLY A 102 -30.59 16.55 -19.29
C GLY A 102 -31.39 16.79 -18.02
N VAL A 103 -31.75 18.05 -17.72
CA VAL A 103 -32.60 18.38 -16.56
C VAL A 103 -33.99 17.76 -16.68
N ARG A 104 -34.59 17.81 -17.88
CA ARG A 104 -35.90 17.19 -18.15
C ARG A 104 -35.87 15.67 -17.97
N GLN A 105 -34.80 15.02 -18.43
CA GLN A 105 -34.63 13.58 -18.28
C GLN A 105 -34.33 13.20 -16.82
N PHE A 106 -33.52 14.00 -16.12
CA PHE A 106 -33.19 13.78 -14.71
C PHE A 106 -34.41 13.86 -13.79
N GLN A 107 -35.31 14.83 -14.01
CA GLN A 107 -36.58 14.89 -13.28
C GLN A 107 -37.46 13.65 -13.51
N LYS A 108 -37.46 13.11 -14.73
CA LYS A 108 -38.19 11.87 -15.05
C LYS A 108 -37.56 10.64 -14.37
N SER A 109 -36.24 10.60 -14.26
CA SER A 109 -35.52 9.52 -13.57
C SER A 109 -35.66 9.57 -12.05
N GLN A 110 -35.63 10.76 -11.44
CA GLN A 110 -35.85 10.94 -9.99
C GLN A 110 -37.23 10.48 -9.53
N GLN A 111 -38.25 10.62 -10.39
CA GLN A 111 -39.58 10.09 -10.09
C GLN A 111 -39.63 8.55 -10.06
N ALA A 112 -38.66 7.87 -10.68
CA ALA A 112 -38.53 6.40 -10.65
C ALA A 112 -37.70 5.89 -9.47
N GLU A 113 -36.89 6.72 -8.80
CA GLU A 113 -35.90 6.31 -7.78
C GLU A 113 -36.31 6.60 -6.32
N SER A 114 -37.55 6.99 -6.06
CA SER A 114 -38.08 7.17 -4.69
C SER A 114 -38.30 5.85 -3.91
N THR A 115 -37.82 4.71 -4.42
CA THR A 115 -37.96 3.38 -3.81
C THR A 115 -36.72 2.90 -3.05
N LEU A 116 -35.65 3.69 -2.95
CA LEU A 116 -34.39 3.26 -2.32
C LEU A 116 -34.40 3.16 -0.77
N PHE A 117 -35.49 3.57 -0.12
CA PHE A 117 -35.68 3.41 1.34
C PHE A 117 -36.94 2.61 1.65
N THR A 118 -37.05 1.39 1.12
CA THR A 118 -37.91 0.37 1.74
C THR A 118 -37.11 -0.34 2.82
N ASP A 119 -37.52 -0.15 4.08
CA ASP A 119 -37.00 -0.85 5.24
C ASP A 119 -36.99 -2.38 5.01
N THR A 120 -35.91 -3.07 5.39
CA THR A 120 -35.70 -4.52 5.14
C THR A 120 -36.80 -5.36 5.81
N TYR A 121 -37.36 -4.86 6.91
CA TYR A 121 -38.52 -5.44 7.57
C TYR A 121 -39.67 -4.44 7.61
N LYS A 122 -40.88 -4.92 7.31
CA LYS A 122 -42.11 -4.10 7.33
C LYS A 122 -42.66 -3.89 8.74
N ASN A 123 -42.23 -4.71 9.71
CA ASN A 123 -42.67 -4.67 11.09
C ASN A 123 -41.44 -4.54 12.02
N PRO A 124 -41.38 -3.52 12.90
CA PRO A 124 -40.26 -3.32 13.82
C PRO A 124 -40.01 -4.50 14.77
N ASP A 125 -41.04 -5.26 15.14
CA ASP A 125 -40.91 -6.40 16.05
C ASP A 125 -40.12 -7.56 15.41
N ASP A 126 -40.27 -7.76 14.10
CA ASP A 126 -39.56 -8.83 13.39
C ASP A 126 -38.07 -8.51 13.22
N ALA A 127 -37.72 -7.25 12.97
CA ALA A 127 -36.34 -6.79 12.94
C ALA A 127 -35.65 -6.96 14.31
N TYR A 128 -36.36 -6.66 15.39
CA TYR A 128 -35.86 -6.84 16.74
C TYR A 128 -35.58 -8.32 17.03
N ARG A 129 -36.54 -9.20 16.72
CA ARG A 129 -36.38 -10.66 16.90
C ARG A 129 -35.18 -11.22 16.12
N ALA A 130 -35.03 -10.83 14.85
CA ALA A 130 -33.90 -11.27 14.03
C ALA A 130 -32.55 -10.78 14.58
N THR A 131 -32.52 -9.56 15.11
CA THR A 131 -31.31 -9.01 15.75
C THR A 131 -30.95 -9.77 17.02
N VAL A 132 -31.93 -10.10 17.86
CA VAL A 132 -31.72 -10.88 19.10
C VAL A 132 -31.20 -12.28 18.76
N GLU A 133 -31.77 -12.94 17.76
CA GLU A 133 -31.32 -14.26 17.30
C GLU A 133 -29.87 -14.21 16.77
N ALA A 134 -29.54 -13.20 15.97
CA ALA A 134 -28.18 -13.00 15.46
C ALA A 134 -27.16 -12.77 16.59
N LEU A 135 -27.53 -11.97 17.60
CA LEU A 135 -26.69 -11.72 18.77
C LEU A 135 -26.49 -12.98 19.63
N GLN A 136 -27.52 -13.82 19.76
CA GLN A 136 -27.41 -15.11 20.45
C GLN A 136 -26.47 -16.07 19.73
N LEU A 137 -26.64 -16.23 18.41
CA LEU A 137 -25.74 -17.06 17.58
C LEU A 137 -24.30 -16.56 17.63
N PHE A 138 -24.10 -15.25 17.62
CA PHE A 138 -22.78 -14.65 17.78
C PHE A 138 -22.17 -14.99 19.15
N SER A 139 -22.94 -14.82 20.24
CA SER A 139 -22.50 -15.13 21.60
C SER A 139 -22.12 -16.60 21.78
N ASP A 140 -22.92 -17.51 21.23
CA ASP A 140 -22.65 -18.95 21.29
C ASP A 140 -21.35 -19.31 20.57
N ASN A 141 -21.13 -18.73 19.38
CA ASN A 141 -19.92 -18.97 18.60
C ASN A 141 -18.67 -18.35 19.26
N PHE A 142 -18.81 -17.16 19.84
CA PHE A 142 -17.72 -16.49 20.57
C PHE A 142 -17.31 -17.29 21.82
N SER A 143 -18.29 -17.80 22.58
CA SER A 143 -18.07 -18.60 23.78
C SER A 143 -17.34 -19.91 23.45
N LYS A 144 -17.77 -20.62 22.40
CA LYS A 144 -17.10 -21.84 21.92
C LYS A 144 -15.68 -21.57 21.42
N GLY A 145 -15.48 -20.46 20.71
CA GLY A 145 -14.17 -20.03 20.23
C GLY A 145 -13.20 -19.75 21.40
N THR A 146 -13.70 -19.11 22.45
CA THR A 146 -12.89 -18.76 23.63
C THR A 146 -12.54 -19.98 24.49
N GLU A 147 -13.43 -20.98 24.60
CA GLU A 147 -13.16 -22.22 25.34
C GLU A 147 -11.94 -22.98 24.82
N SER A 148 -11.73 -22.99 23.49
CA SER A 148 -10.59 -23.65 22.87
C SER A 148 -9.27 -22.92 23.17
N VAL A 149 -9.31 -21.58 23.22
CA VAL A 149 -8.17 -20.74 23.61
C VAL A 149 -7.83 -20.94 25.09
N GLU A 150 -8.84 -20.99 25.95
CA GLU A 150 -8.66 -21.21 27.39
C GLU A 150 -8.02 -22.57 27.68
N LYS A 151 -8.48 -23.64 27.02
CA LYS A 151 -7.85 -24.96 27.14
C LYS A 151 -6.39 -24.95 26.68
N ALA A 152 -6.09 -24.28 25.56
CA ALA A 152 -4.72 -24.15 25.07
C ALA A 152 -3.82 -23.42 26.07
N ASN A 153 -4.29 -22.32 26.67
CA ASN A 153 -3.56 -21.59 27.70
C ASN A 153 -3.28 -22.45 28.94
N MET A 154 -4.28 -23.19 29.44
CA MET A 154 -4.09 -24.12 30.57
C MET A 154 -3.04 -25.19 30.27
N HIS A 155 -3.01 -25.72 29.03
CA HIS A 155 -2.01 -26.71 28.63
C HIS A 155 -0.61 -26.10 28.52
N LEU A 156 -0.49 -24.88 28.00
CA LEU A 156 0.77 -24.14 27.93
C LEU A 156 1.32 -23.82 29.32
N GLU A 157 0.47 -23.38 30.25
CA GLU A 157 0.86 -23.10 31.64
C GLU A 157 1.37 -24.35 32.34
N LYS A 158 0.67 -25.48 32.21
CA LYS A 158 1.13 -26.78 32.74
C LYS A 158 2.46 -27.23 32.13
N ALA A 159 2.64 -27.06 30.82
CA ALA A 159 3.90 -27.39 30.16
C ALA A 159 5.04 -26.51 30.69
N GLN A 160 4.81 -25.21 30.88
CA GLN A 160 5.79 -24.29 31.45
C GLN A 160 6.13 -24.62 32.90
N GLU A 161 5.16 -25.04 33.71
CA GLU A 161 5.40 -25.50 35.09
C GLU A 161 6.29 -26.76 35.11
N ILE A 162 5.99 -27.76 34.29
CA ILE A 162 6.78 -29.00 34.18
C ILE A 162 8.22 -28.71 33.73
N ILE A 163 8.41 -27.84 32.74
CA ILE A 163 9.74 -27.40 32.28
C ILE A 163 10.51 -26.72 33.41
N ASN A 164 9.87 -25.81 34.15
CA ASN A 164 10.52 -25.11 35.26
C ASN A 164 10.88 -26.05 36.44
N GLN A 165 10.03 -27.03 36.76
CA GLN A 165 10.31 -28.03 37.79
C GLN A 165 11.49 -28.93 37.41
N SER A 166 11.51 -29.41 36.16
CA SER A 166 12.60 -30.26 35.65
C SER A 166 13.94 -29.52 35.56
N LEU A 167 13.95 -28.24 35.18
CA LEU A 167 15.15 -27.40 35.20
C LEU A 167 15.69 -27.20 36.62
N LYS A 168 14.84 -27.00 37.63
CA LYS A 168 15.28 -26.88 39.03
C LYS A 168 15.89 -28.19 39.56
N GLN A 169 15.30 -29.34 39.22
CA GLN A 169 15.83 -30.65 39.63
C GLN A 169 17.15 -31.02 38.94
N GLY A 170 17.40 -30.52 37.73
CA GLY A 170 18.66 -30.74 37.00
C GLY A 170 19.84 -29.89 37.50
N ILE A 171 19.60 -28.85 38.28
CA ILE A 171 20.64 -27.93 38.83
C ILE A 171 21.12 -28.39 40.23
N GLU A 172 20.37 -29.26 40.93
CA GLU A 172 20.73 -29.80 42.25
C GLU A 172 21.50 -31.14 42.22
N LYS A 173 21.92 -31.62 41.05
CA LYS A 173 22.83 -32.76 40.88
C LYS A 173 24.18 -32.30 40.33
#